data_AF-A0A1J0AGX1-F1
#
_entry.id   AF-A0A1J0AGX1-F1
#
_cell.length_a   1.000
_cell.length_b   1.000
_cell.length_c   1.000
_cell.angle_alpha   90.00
_cell.angle_beta   90.00
_cell.angle_gamma   90.00
#
_symmetry.space_group_name_H-M   'P 1'
#
loop_
_entity.id
_entity.type
_entity.pdbx_description
1 polymer ?
#
loop_
_entity_poly.entity_id
_entity_poly.type
_entity_poly.pdbx_seq_one_letter_code
_entity_poly.pdbx_strand_id
1 'polypeptide(L)'
;MALPEQILTSESSLNDLLRAYRQGQRDFSGINLQGLNLSRVNLTNAILVGANLSYTNLSGANLYEANLTEAKLDGAYLGSVILPDQETGRLVYGSVLVRTNLSRAILERASLVEANLSRTTLFQANLRQADLRQANLYRTNFNGADLTEAQLRGAKLCGVNLENAIIDILELSKANLDPETRQMVAERLSSGSWHS
;
A
#
# COMPACT_ATOMS: atom_id res chain seq x y z
N MET A 1 -22.65 -22.20 -7.11
CA MET A 1 -22.59 -23.26 -6.08
C MET A 1 -21.72 -22.69 -4.97
N ALA A 2 -22.31 -22.27 -3.86
CA ALA A 2 -21.57 -21.68 -2.74
C ALA A 2 -20.76 -22.77 -2.04
N LEU A 3 -19.46 -22.54 -1.84
CA LEU A 3 -18.61 -23.47 -1.09
C LEU A 3 -19.01 -23.45 0.39
N PRO A 4 -19.03 -24.61 1.07
CA PRO A 4 -19.43 -24.72 2.47
C PRO A 4 -18.42 -24.04 3.40
N GLU A 5 -18.91 -23.49 4.50
CA GLU A 5 -18.14 -22.95 5.63
C GLU A 5 -17.27 -24.04 6.26
N GLN A 6 -16.09 -24.28 5.67
CA GLN A 6 -15.01 -24.98 6.37
C GLN A 6 -14.30 -23.95 7.25
N ILE A 7 -14.11 -24.29 8.53
CA ILE A 7 -13.20 -23.60 9.42
C ILE A 7 -11.79 -23.85 8.87
N LEU A 8 -11.37 -23.02 7.94
CA LEU A 8 -10.08 -23.08 7.28
C LEU A 8 -9.00 -22.64 8.28
N THR A 9 -7.98 -23.47 8.48
CA THR A 9 -6.74 -23.03 9.08
C THR A 9 -6.10 -21.94 8.21
N SER A 10 -5.29 -21.07 8.81
CA SER A 10 -4.56 -19.98 8.12
C SER A 10 -3.82 -20.45 6.86
N GLU A 11 -3.19 -21.63 6.89
CA GLU A 11 -2.49 -22.22 5.74
C GLU A 11 -3.43 -22.77 4.65
N SER A 12 -4.57 -23.36 5.03
CA SER A 12 -5.55 -23.86 4.05
C SER A 12 -6.17 -22.71 3.26
N SER A 13 -6.54 -21.61 3.93
CA SER A 13 -7.06 -20.40 3.28
C SER A 13 -6.09 -19.81 2.25
N LEU A 14 -4.79 -19.76 2.56
CA LEU A 14 -3.77 -19.27 1.64
C LEU A 14 -3.64 -20.18 0.41
N ASN A 15 -3.57 -21.50 0.62
CA ASN A 15 -3.41 -22.46 -0.46
C ASN A 15 -4.61 -22.45 -1.41
N ASP A 16 -5.82 -22.32 -0.88
CA ASP A 16 -7.05 -22.25 -1.68
C ASP A 16 -7.10 -20.97 -2.50
N LEU A 17 -6.73 -19.83 -1.92
CA LEU A 17 -6.58 -18.57 -2.66
C LEU A 17 -5.58 -18.72 -3.81
N LEU A 18 -4.38 -19.25 -3.54
CA LEU A 18 -3.35 -19.38 -4.56
C LEU A 18 -3.74 -20.39 -5.64
N ARG A 19 -4.49 -21.44 -5.30
CA ARG A 19 -5.03 -22.39 -6.27
C ARG A 19 -6.08 -21.74 -7.16
N ALA A 20 -7.06 -21.06 -6.57
CA ALA A 20 -8.09 -20.35 -7.31
C ALA A 20 -7.50 -19.27 -8.23
N TYR A 21 -6.51 -18.52 -7.74
CA TYR A 21 -5.82 -17.49 -8.53
C TYR A 21 -5.12 -18.09 -9.77
N ARG A 22 -4.44 -19.23 -9.62
CA ARG A 22 -3.82 -19.97 -10.73
C ARG A 22 -4.85 -20.50 -11.74
N GLN A 23 -6.07 -20.78 -11.29
CA GLN A 23 -7.19 -21.20 -12.15
C GLN A 23 -7.89 -20.02 -12.86
N GLY A 24 -7.41 -18.79 -12.66
CA GLY A 24 -7.95 -17.61 -13.32
C GLY A 24 -8.96 -16.83 -12.49
N GLN A 25 -9.30 -17.28 -11.27
CA GLN A 25 -10.11 -16.48 -10.36
C GLN A 25 -9.36 -15.21 -9.99
N ARG A 26 -10.06 -14.07 -10.03
CA ARG A 26 -9.52 -12.77 -9.64
C ARG A 26 -10.31 -12.12 -8.53
N ASP A 27 -11.57 -12.51 -8.34
CA ASP A 27 -12.40 -11.99 -7.27
C ASP A 27 -12.18 -12.74 -5.96
N PHE A 28 -11.63 -12.01 -4.99
CA PHE A 28 -11.39 -12.40 -3.61
C PHE A 28 -11.89 -11.29 -2.67
N SER A 29 -12.94 -10.56 -3.07
CA SER A 29 -13.51 -9.48 -2.27
C SER A 29 -13.94 -9.99 -0.89
N GLY A 30 -13.64 -9.21 0.15
CA GLY A 30 -13.98 -9.53 1.54
C GLY A 30 -13.21 -10.70 2.16
N ILE A 31 -12.24 -11.31 1.46
CA ILE A 31 -11.47 -12.44 1.99
C ILE A 31 -10.72 -12.05 3.27
N ASN A 32 -10.66 -12.98 4.23
CA ASN A 32 -9.86 -12.82 5.43
C ASN A 32 -8.49 -13.49 5.26
N LEU A 33 -7.45 -12.67 5.19
CA LEU A 33 -6.05 -13.07 5.08
C LEU A 33 -5.21 -12.49 6.22
N GLN A 34 -5.86 -12.06 7.30
CA GLN A 34 -5.22 -11.41 8.43
C GLN A 34 -4.07 -12.25 8.99
N GLY A 35 -2.91 -11.60 9.16
CA GLY A 35 -1.73 -12.22 9.75
C GLY A 35 -1.05 -13.30 8.90
N LEU A 36 -1.53 -13.56 7.68
CA LEU A 36 -0.95 -14.58 6.81
C LEU A 36 0.38 -14.12 6.21
N ASN A 37 1.20 -15.09 5.79
CA ASN A 37 2.39 -14.82 5.02
C ASN A 37 2.08 -14.90 3.52
N LEU A 38 1.90 -13.73 2.91
CA LEU A 38 1.75 -13.53 1.47
C LEU A 38 3.01 -12.88 0.87
N SER A 39 4.18 -13.08 1.47
CA SER A 39 5.42 -12.54 0.90
C SER A 39 5.64 -13.10 -0.49
N ARG A 40 6.02 -12.23 -1.43
CA ARG A 40 6.36 -12.57 -2.83
C ARG A 40 5.23 -13.20 -3.65
N VAL A 41 3.99 -13.21 -3.16
CA VAL A 41 2.87 -13.71 -3.95
C VAL A 41 2.63 -12.81 -5.16
N ASN A 42 2.16 -13.39 -6.25
CA ASN A 42 1.66 -12.64 -7.39
C ASN A 42 0.14 -12.58 -7.34
N LEU A 43 -0.39 -11.38 -7.12
CA LEU A 43 -1.81 -11.04 -7.09
C LEU A 43 -2.13 -9.89 -8.08
N THR A 44 -1.39 -9.85 -9.19
CA THR A 44 -1.63 -8.91 -10.29
C THR A 44 -3.10 -8.96 -10.74
N ASN A 45 -3.75 -7.81 -10.87
CA ASN A 45 -5.16 -7.67 -11.25
C ASN A 45 -6.16 -8.38 -10.30
N ALA A 46 -5.76 -8.76 -9.07
CA ALA A 46 -6.68 -9.33 -8.11
C ALA A 46 -7.68 -8.26 -7.61
N ILE A 47 -8.92 -8.67 -7.38
CA ILE A 47 -9.97 -7.87 -6.74
C ILE A 47 -10.04 -8.33 -5.28
N LEU A 48 -9.60 -7.46 -4.39
CA LEU A 48 -9.49 -7.65 -2.93
C LEU A 48 -10.27 -6.54 -2.22
N VAL A 49 -11.39 -6.11 -2.82
CA VAL A 49 -12.23 -5.03 -2.27
C VAL A 49 -12.73 -5.46 -0.88
N GLY A 50 -12.50 -4.62 0.12
CA GLY A 50 -12.89 -4.90 1.51
C GLY A 50 -12.17 -6.10 2.16
N ALA A 51 -11.11 -6.65 1.55
CA ALA A 51 -10.37 -7.77 2.13
C ALA A 51 -9.72 -7.37 3.46
N ASN A 52 -9.62 -8.33 4.39
CA ASN A 52 -8.87 -8.16 5.63
C ASN A 52 -7.45 -8.69 5.44
N LEU A 53 -6.50 -7.77 5.30
CA LEU A 53 -5.06 -8.01 5.16
C LEU A 53 -4.28 -7.41 6.35
N SER A 54 -4.94 -7.05 7.46
CA SER A 54 -4.25 -6.50 8.63
C SER A 54 -3.17 -7.46 9.12
N TYR A 55 -2.00 -6.92 9.49
CA TYR A 55 -0.82 -7.67 9.95
C TYR A 55 -0.28 -8.73 8.98
N THR A 56 -0.74 -8.74 7.73
CA THR A 56 -0.26 -9.67 6.70
C THR A 56 1.16 -9.32 6.28
N ASN A 57 2.00 -10.32 6.06
CA ASN A 57 3.27 -10.11 5.38
C ASN A 57 3.05 -10.11 3.87
N LEU A 58 3.10 -8.94 3.23
CA LEU A 58 3.02 -8.73 1.77
C LEU A 58 4.38 -8.31 1.19
N SER A 59 5.48 -8.53 1.92
CA SER A 59 6.79 -8.06 1.50
C SER A 59 7.20 -8.70 0.17
N GLY A 60 7.55 -7.87 -0.80
CA GLY A 60 7.86 -8.31 -2.17
C GLY A 60 6.67 -8.85 -2.97
N ALA A 61 5.43 -8.78 -2.47
CA ALA A 61 4.25 -9.18 -3.24
C ALA A 61 4.07 -8.28 -4.48
N ASN A 62 3.52 -8.86 -5.54
CA ASN A 62 3.15 -8.12 -6.74
C ASN A 62 1.62 -7.92 -6.77
N LEU A 63 1.19 -6.69 -6.52
CA LEU A 63 -0.19 -6.22 -6.52
C LEU A 63 -0.46 -5.25 -7.68
N TYR A 64 0.34 -5.32 -8.75
CA TYR A 64 0.19 -4.49 -9.94
C TYR A 64 -1.27 -4.51 -10.44
N GLU A 65 -1.85 -3.32 -10.62
CA GLU A 65 -3.25 -3.12 -11.07
C GLU A 65 -4.32 -3.87 -10.22
N ALA A 66 -3.98 -4.32 -9.01
CA ALA A 66 -4.96 -4.90 -8.09
C ALA A 66 -5.92 -3.83 -7.53
N ASN A 67 -7.12 -4.26 -7.14
CA ASN A 67 -8.11 -3.42 -6.49
C ASN A 67 -8.25 -3.80 -5.01
N LEU A 68 -7.71 -2.96 -4.13
CA LEU A 68 -7.78 -3.05 -2.66
C LEU A 68 -8.64 -1.90 -2.08
N THR A 69 -9.64 -1.43 -2.83
CA THR A 69 -10.57 -0.41 -2.33
C THR A 69 -11.19 -0.89 -1.01
N GLU A 70 -11.19 -0.02 0.01
CA GLU A 70 -11.74 -0.29 1.34
C GLU A 70 -11.11 -1.50 2.08
N ALA A 71 -9.97 -2.01 1.61
CA ALA A 71 -9.26 -3.10 2.27
C ALA A 71 -8.64 -2.65 3.61
N LYS A 72 -8.54 -3.58 4.56
CA LYS A 72 -7.86 -3.36 5.84
C LYS A 72 -6.43 -3.88 5.74
N LEU A 73 -5.45 -3.00 5.89
CA LEU A 73 -4.02 -3.28 5.86
C LEU A 73 -3.32 -2.75 7.12
N ASP A 74 -4.06 -2.57 8.22
CA ASP A 74 -3.51 -2.10 9.49
C ASP A 74 -2.31 -2.95 9.91
N GLY A 75 -1.16 -2.30 10.11
CA GLY A 75 0.08 -2.98 10.49
C GLY A 75 0.61 -4.00 9.48
N ALA A 76 0.13 -4.00 8.23
CA ALA A 76 0.63 -4.90 7.19
C ALA A 76 2.08 -4.55 6.80
N TYR A 77 2.85 -5.57 6.40
CA TYR A 77 4.24 -5.42 5.95
C TYR A 77 4.29 -5.46 4.43
N LEU A 78 4.35 -4.29 3.79
CA LEU A 78 4.48 -4.13 2.34
C LEU A 78 5.88 -3.66 1.92
N GLY A 79 6.72 -3.29 2.89
CA GLY A 79 8.06 -2.77 2.64
C GLY A 79 9.04 -3.80 2.09
N SER A 80 10.21 -3.30 1.74
CA SER A 80 11.41 -4.11 1.52
C SER A 80 11.75 -4.83 2.82
N VAL A 81 12.00 -6.13 2.68
CA VAL A 81 12.61 -6.92 3.73
C VAL A 81 14.02 -7.25 3.25
N ILE A 82 15.02 -6.99 4.09
CA ILE A 82 16.37 -7.54 3.90
C ILE A 82 16.29 -9.02 4.23
N LEU A 83 15.60 -9.78 3.37
CA LEU A 83 15.62 -11.22 3.36
C LEU A 83 16.32 -11.64 2.08
N PRO A 84 17.46 -12.35 2.18
CA PRO A 84 18.04 -12.96 0.99
C PRO A 84 16.96 -13.85 0.37
N ASP A 85 16.75 -13.68 -0.93
CA ASP A 85 16.06 -14.68 -1.71
C ASP A 85 16.75 -16.03 -1.51
N GLN A 86 16.03 -17.01 -0.95
CA GLN A 86 16.61 -18.30 -0.57
C GLN A 86 17.08 -19.12 -1.79
N GLU A 87 16.60 -18.77 -2.99
CA GLU A 87 16.88 -19.47 -4.24
C GLU A 87 17.96 -18.77 -5.09
N THR A 88 17.99 -17.43 -5.08
CA THR A 88 18.85 -16.61 -5.94
C THR A 88 19.84 -15.74 -5.18
N GLY A 89 19.75 -15.64 -3.85
CA GLY A 89 20.56 -14.75 -3.01
C GLY A 89 20.31 -13.27 -3.25
N ARG A 90 19.35 -12.90 -4.11
CA ARG A 90 19.04 -11.51 -4.45
C ARG A 90 18.28 -10.84 -3.31
N LEU A 91 18.58 -9.56 -3.09
CA LEU A 91 17.73 -8.72 -2.26
C LEU A 91 16.37 -8.58 -2.94
N VAL A 92 15.29 -8.91 -2.23
CA VAL A 92 13.94 -8.69 -2.73
C VAL A 92 13.55 -7.26 -2.44
N TYR A 93 13.36 -6.48 -3.50
CA TYR A 93 12.85 -5.12 -3.43
C TYR A 93 11.44 -5.11 -2.80
N GLY A 94 11.05 -3.97 -2.21
CA GLY A 94 9.72 -3.80 -1.61
C GLY A 94 8.57 -4.18 -2.55
N SER A 95 7.37 -4.36 -1.99
CA SER A 95 6.20 -4.77 -2.78
C SER A 95 5.90 -3.83 -3.96
N VAL A 96 5.31 -4.40 -5.00
CA VAL A 96 4.92 -3.68 -6.23
C VAL A 96 3.43 -3.38 -6.16
N LEU A 97 3.09 -2.12 -5.90
CA LEU A 97 1.72 -1.60 -5.84
C LEU A 97 1.42 -0.64 -7.00
N VAL A 98 2.15 -0.78 -8.10
CA VAL A 98 2.02 0.14 -9.24
C VAL A 98 0.62 0.05 -9.84
N ARG A 99 -0.04 1.21 -10.00
CA ARG A 99 -1.44 1.32 -10.47
C ARG A 99 -2.46 0.57 -9.62
N THR A 100 -2.11 0.17 -8.39
CA THR A 100 -3.06 -0.42 -7.46
C THR A 100 -4.08 0.63 -6.99
N ASN A 101 -5.33 0.22 -6.82
CA ASN A 101 -6.34 1.05 -6.19
C ASN A 101 -6.45 0.72 -4.70
N LEU A 102 -6.01 1.64 -3.84
CA LEU A 102 -6.10 1.59 -2.38
C LEU A 102 -7.03 2.69 -1.85
N SER A 103 -8.01 3.13 -2.66
CA SER A 103 -8.97 4.16 -2.23
C SER A 103 -9.68 3.71 -0.95
N ARG A 104 -9.73 4.60 0.05
CA ARG A 104 -10.34 4.35 1.37
C ARG A 104 -9.79 3.13 2.12
N ALA A 105 -8.64 2.60 1.71
CA ALA A 105 -7.99 1.53 2.44
C ALA A 105 -7.47 2.04 3.79
N ILE A 106 -7.40 1.14 4.77
CA ILE A 106 -6.86 1.43 6.10
C ILE A 106 -5.44 0.87 6.15
N LEU A 107 -4.43 1.72 6.02
CA LEU A 107 -3.01 1.41 6.09
C LEU A 107 -2.37 1.96 7.37
N GLU A 108 -3.16 2.15 8.43
CA GLU A 108 -2.67 2.67 9.69
C GLU A 108 -1.52 1.78 10.20
N ARG A 109 -0.37 2.39 10.52
CA ARG A 109 0.85 1.71 10.98
C ARG A 109 1.43 0.68 9.99
N ALA A 110 0.99 0.68 8.73
CA ALA A 110 1.55 -0.22 7.73
C ALA A 110 3.01 0.16 7.41
N SER A 111 3.85 -0.86 7.18
CA SER A 111 5.22 -0.64 6.71
C SER A 111 5.26 -0.70 5.19
N LEU A 112 5.62 0.41 4.56
CA LEU A 112 5.72 0.60 3.10
C LEU A 112 7.14 1.04 2.71
N VAL A 113 8.13 0.76 3.55
CA VAL A 113 9.54 1.15 3.34
C VAL A 113 10.03 0.64 1.99
N GLU A 114 10.53 1.52 1.14
CA GLU A 114 11.01 1.18 -0.22
C GLU A 114 9.97 0.51 -1.15
N ALA A 115 8.68 0.48 -0.77
CA ALA A 115 7.64 -0.06 -1.62
C ALA A 115 7.44 0.81 -2.87
N ASN A 116 7.02 0.18 -3.98
CA ASN A 116 6.74 0.90 -5.21
C ASN A 116 5.25 1.16 -5.37
N LEU A 117 4.81 2.37 -4.99
CA LEU A 117 3.44 2.86 -5.13
C LEU A 117 3.28 3.85 -6.30
N SER A 118 4.13 3.74 -7.32
CA SER A 118 4.01 4.67 -8.44
C SER A 118 2.65 4.52 -9.14
N ARG A 119 1.98 5.65 -9.37
CA ARG A 119 0.64 5.72 -10.00
C ARG A 119 -0.46 4.99 -9.22
N THR A 120 -0.25 4.69 -7.94
CA THR A 120 -1.28 4.15 -7.04
C THR A 120 -2.32 5.22 -6.70
N THR A 121 -3.56 4.80 -6.45
CA THR A 121 -4.60 5.67 -5.88
C THR A 121 -4.77 5.37 -4.39
N LEU A 122 -4.54 6.37 -3.54
CA LEU A 122 -4.76 6.37 -2.09
C LEU A 122 -5.83 7.40 -1.70
N PHE A 123 -6.80 7.64 -2.58
CA PHE A 123 -7.88 8.60 -2.35
C PHE A 123 -8.62 8.28 -1.05
N GLN A 124 -8.68 9.25 -0.13
CA GLN A 124 -9.32 9.10 1.19
C GLN A 124 -8.79 7.91 2.03
N ALA A 125 -7.58 7.41 1.77
CA ALA A 125 -6.99 6.33 2.55
C ALA A 125 -6.51 6.84 3.92
N ASN A 126 -6.57 5.97 4.94
CA ASN A 126 -5.95 6.22 6.24
C ASN A 126 -4.52 5.64 6.22
N LEU A 127 -3.51 6.50 6.24
CA LEU A 127 -2.08 6.16 6.36
C LEU A 127 -1.47 6.68 7.67
N ARG A 128 -2.29 6.89 8.71
CA ARG A 128 -1.81 7.37 10.00
C ARG A 128 -0.68 6.48 10.51
N GLN A 129 0.41 7.09 10.98
CA GLN A 129 1.59 6.36 11.49
C GLN A 129 2.23 5.37 10.50
N ALA A 130 1.90 5.41 9.21
CA ALA A 130 2.48 4.53 8.21
C ALA A 130 3.96 4.88 7.95
N ASP A 131 4.77 3.87 7.68
CA ASP A 131 6.18 4.05 7.36
C ASP A 131 6.40 4.01 5.84
N LEU A 132 6.54 5.18 5.22
CA LEU A 132 6.73 5.36 3.78
C LEU A 132 8.18 5.72 3.43
N ARG A 133 9.14 5.50 4.34
CA ARG A 133 10.55 5.88 4.11
C ARG A 133 11.08 5.23 2.82
N GLN A 134 11.76 6.03 2.00
CA GLN A 134 12.31 5.60 0.71
C GLN A 134 11.29 5.04 -0.31
N ALA A 135 9.97 5.12 -0.04
CA ALA A 135 8.96 4.62 -0.95
C ALA A 135 8.96 5.40 -2.28
N ASN A 136 8.66 4.72 -3.38
CA ASN A 136 8.43 5.37 -4.66
C ASN A 136 6.96 5.78 -4.78
N LEU A 137 6.68 7.08 -4.64
CA LEU A 137 5.33 7.67 -4.69
C LEU A 137 5.10 8.48 -5.98
N TYR A 138 5.84 8.17 -7.05
CA TYR A 138 5.73 8.88 -8.32
C TYR A 138 4.30 8.85 -8.86
N ARG A 139 3.69 10.03 -9.05
CA ARG A 139 2.31 10.20 -9.52
C ARG A 139 1.24 9.48 -8.69
N THR A 140 1.49 9.26 -7.40
CA THR A 140 0.49 8.71 -6.48
C THR A 140 -0.59 9.75 -6.17
N ASN A 141 -1.85 9.32 -6.14
CA ASN A 141 -2.97 10.18 -5.77
C ASN A 141 -3.31 10.01 -4.29
N PHE A 142 -2.96 11.00 -3.46
CA PHE A 142 -3.27 11.07 -2.03
C PHE A 142 -4.46 11.99 -1.73
N ASN A 143 -5.30 12.33 -2.71
CA ASN A 143 -6.38 13.30 -2.47
C ASN A 143 -7.27 12.84 -1.29
N GLY A 144 -7.40 13.71 -0.28
CA GLY A 144 -8.16 13.44 0.95
C GLY A 144 -7.57 12.38 1.89
N ALA A 145 -6.35 11.88 1.64
CA ALA A 145 -5.73 10.88 2.51
C ALA A 145 -5.26 11.48 3.85
N ASP A 146 -5.33 10.69 4.92
CA ASP A 146 -4.76 11.06 6.22
C ASP A 146 -3.37 10.43 6.39
N LEU A 147 -2.32 11.25 6.38
CA LEU A 147 -0.92 10.88 6.62
C LEU A 147 -0.40 11.43 7.96
N THR A 148 -1.28 11.70 8.93
CA THR A 148 -0.87 12.15 10.27
C THR A 148 0.15 11.19 10.86
N GLU A 149 1.30 11.72 11.33
CA GLU A 149 2.42 10.94 11.89
C GLU A 149 3.08 9.93 10.92
N ALA A 150 2.78 9.96 9.62
CA ALA A 150 3.43 9.10 8.64
C ALA A 150 4.88 9.53 8.37
N GLN A 151 5.78 8.57 8.18
CA GLN A 151 7.21 8.83 7.96
C GLN A 151 7.55 8.87 6.47
N LEU A 152 8.05 10.00 5.97
CA LEU A 152 8.27 10.21 4.52
C LEU A 152 9.73 10.45 4.13
N ARG A 153 10.66 10.28 5.07
CA ARG A 153 12.09 10.52 4.81
C ARG A 153 12.59 9.76 3.58
N GLY A 154 13.05 10.50 2.59
CA GLY A 154 13.58 9.98 1.32
C GLY A 154 12.54 9.38 0.37
N ALA A 155 11.23 9.45 0.69
CA ALA A 155 10.18 9.07 -0.23
C ALA A 155 10.21 9.96 -1.49
N LYS A 156 9.88 9.40 -2.65
CA LYS A 156 9.90 10.12 -3.95
C LYS A 156 8.50 10.62 -4.29
N LEU A 157 8.19 11.86 -3.95
CA LEU A 157 6.89 12.49 -4.23
C LEU A 157 7.01 13.44 -5.44
N CYS A 158 7.16 12.86 -6.63
CA CYS A 158 7.15 13.63 -7.88
C CYS A 158 5.79 13.48 -8.57
N GLY A 159 5.16 14.60 -8.94
CA GLY A 159 3.84 14.64 -9.59
C GLY A 159 2.70 14.05 -8.75
N VAL A 160 2.80 14.09 -7.42
CA VAL A 160 1.75 13.59 -6.51
C VAL A 160 0.56 14.53 -6.47
N ASN A 161 -0.64 13.98 -6.23
CA ASN A 161 -1.80 14.79 -5.85
C ASN A 161 -1.98 14.73 -4.33
N LEU A 162 -1.78 15.86 -3.63
CA LEU A 162 -1.96 15.98 -2.19
C LEU A 162 -3.20 16.81 -1.80
N GLU A 163 -4.08 17.15 -2.75
CA GLU A 163 -5.28 17.96 -2.49
C GLU A 163 -6.11 17.38 -1.34
N ASN A 164 -6.49 18.20 -0.36
CA ASN A 164 -7.20 17.77 0.86
C ASN A 164 -6.47 16.72 1.74
N ALA A 165 -5.25 16.31 1.41
CA ALA A 165 -4.49 15.40 2.26
C ALA A 165 -4.07 16.09 3.57
N ILE A 166 -4.13 15.34 4.66
CA ILE A 166 -3.65 15.74 5.99
C ILE A 166 -2.24 15.19 6.15
N ILE A 167 -1.24 16.04 6.33
CA ILE A 167 0.17 15.64 6.33
C ILE A 167 1.03 16.68 7.04
N ASP A 168 1.98 16.23 7.86
CA ASP A 168 2.93 17.12 8.53
C ASP A 168 3.93 17.70 7.52
N ILE A 169 4.00 19.03 7.47
CA ILE A 169 4.92 19.80 6.63
C ILE A 169 6.38 19.42 6.94
N LEU A 170 6.70 19.13 8.20
CA LEU A 170 8.04 18.70 8.61
C LEU A 170 8.42 17.38 7.96
N GLU A 171 7.48 16.44 7.80
CA GLU A 171 7.73 15.18 7.11
C GLU A 171 7.88 15.36 5.60
N LEU A 172 7.07 16.22 4.98
CA LEU A 172 7.23 16.57 3.57
C LEU A 172 8.60 17.19 3.25
N SER A 173 9.14 18.00 4.17
CA SER A 173 10.49 18.57 4.01
C SER A 173 11.61 17.54 3.95
N LYS A 174 11.36 16.32 4.48
CA LYS A 174 12.31 15.19 4.48
C LYS A 174 12.18 14.31 3.24
N ALA A 175 11.17 14.55 2.40
CA ALA A 175 10.93 13.79 1.19
C ALA A 175 11.64 14.42 -0.02
N ASN A 176 11.78 13.63 -1.09
CA ASN A 176 12.28 14.11 -2.36
C ASN A 176 11.11 14.62 -3.23
N LEU A 177 11.02 15.94 -3.35
CA LEU A 177 10.00 16.66 -4.11
C LEU A 177 10.59 17.24 -5.39
N ASP A 178 9.87 17.10 -6.51
CA ASP A 178 10.14 17.84 -7.74
C ASP A 178 9.71 19.31 -7.64
N PRO A 179 10.13 20.20 -8.56
CA PRO A 179 9.80 21.62 -8.49
C PRO A 179 8.29 21.90 -8.46
N GLU A 180 7.50 21.15 -9.22
CA GLU A 180 6.04 21.28 -9.28
C GLU A 180 5.39 20.96 -7.92
N THR A 181 5.78 19.84 -7.30
CA THR A 181 5.25 19.45 -5.98
C THR A 181 5.68 20.45 -4.92
N ARG A 182 6.92 20.97 -4.95
CA ARG A 182 7.37 22.01 -4.03
C ARG A 182 6.56 23.29 -4.16
N GLN A 183 6.25 23.70 -5.40
CA GLN A 183 5.44 24.88 -5.66
C GLN A 183 4.02 24.71 -5.12
N MET A 184 3.36 23.58 -5.40
CA MET A 184 2.04 23.26 -4.85
C MET A 184 2.03 23.34 -3.32
N VAL A 185 3.05 22.77 -2.68
CA VAL A 185 3.22 22.81 -1.22
C VAL A 185 3.35 24.26 -0.71
N ALA A 186 4.18 25.07 -1.35
CA ALA A 186 4.37 26.48 -0.99
C ALA A 186 3.08 27.31 -1.15
N GLU A 187 2.34 27.10 -2.25
CA GLU A 187 1.07 27.76 -2.51
C GLU A 187 0.03 27.43 -1.44
N ARG A 188 -0.07 26.16 -1.03
CA ARG A 188 -1.01 25.73 0.01
C ARG A 188 -0.69 26.26 1.40
N LEU A 189 0.60 26.39 1.72
CA LEU A 189 1.05 27.07 2.94
C LEU A 189 0.65 28.55 2.93
N SER A 190 0.86 29.23 1.79
CA SER A 190 0.54 30.66 1.65
C SER A 190 -0.97 30.96 1.72
N SER A 191 -1.81 30.03 1.25
CA SER A 191 -3.27 30.19 1.26
C SER A 191 -3.92 29.82 2.59
N GLY A 192 -3.15 29.31 3.57
CA GLY A 192 -3.69 28.79 4.83
C GLY A 192 -4.53 27.52 4.66
N SER A 193 -4.55 26.91 3.47
CA SER A 193 -5.35 25.72 3.14
C SER A 193 -4.83 24.41 3.76
N TRP A 194 -3.68 24.46 4.42
CA TRP A 194 -3.17 23.36 5.23
C TRP A 194 -3.34 23.68 6.70
N HIS A 195 -4.00 22.77 7.40
CA HIS A 195 -4.18 22.83 8.84
C HIS A 195 -3.34 21.68 9.42
N SER A 196 -2.42 22.03 10.30
CA SER A 196 -1.61 21.12 11.10
C SER A 196 -2.47 20.35 12.09
#